data_AF-A0A093XL76-F1
#
_entry.id   AF-A0A093XL76-F1
#
_cell.length_a   1.000
_cell.length_b   1.000
_cell.length_c   1.000
_cell.angle_alpha   90.00
_cell.angle_beta   90.00
_cell.angle_gamma   90.00
#
_symmetry.space_group_name_H-M   'P 1'
#
loop_
_entity.id
_entity.type
_entity.pdbx_description
1 polymer ?
#
loop_
_entity_poly.entity_id
_entity_poly.type
_entity_poly.pdbx_seq_one_letter_code
_entity_poly.pdbx_strand_id
1 'polypeptide(L)'
;NIVEPTFVNLAVPGGDAIKSAVGGLEFFSVPVELGPNGAEKAQNPLASLDDNEKKLLAAAVEGLKGNIEKGVTFAHNPPQKL
;
A
#
# COMPACT_ATOMS: atom_id res chain seq x y z
N ASN A 1 3.12 8.26 -19.88
CA ASN A 1 2.90 7.77 -18.51
C ASN A 1 4.10 8.13 -17.65
N ILE A 2 3.83 8.64 -16.46
CA ILE A 2 4.84 9.00 -15.47
C ILE A 2 4.84 7.89 -14.43
N VAL A 3 6.01 7.36 -14.06
CA VAL A 3 6.12 6.35 -13.00
C VAL A 3 6.63 7.04 -11.76
N GLU A 4 5.81 7.08 -10.71
CA GLU A 4 6.18 7.68 -9.44
C GLU A 4 5.88 6.76 -8.25
N PRO A 5 6.76 6.73 -7.23
CA PRO A 5 6.51 6.01 -5.99
C PRO A 5 5.36 6.70 -5.25
N THR A 6 4.18 6.09 -5.30
CA THR A 6 2.93 6.67 -4.83
C THR A 6 2.26 5.75 -3.82
N PHE A 7 1.75 6.33 -2.73
CA PHE A 7 0.90 5.61 -1.79
C PHE A 7 -0.52 5.50 -2.36
N VAL A 8 -0.88 4.30 -2.82
CA VAL A 8 -2.17 4.06 -3.49
C VAL A 8 -2.93 2.92 -2.82
N ASN A 9 -4.24 2.88 -3.07
CA ASN A 9 -5.03 1.69 -2.77
C ASN A 9 -4.64 0.57 -3.75
N LEU A 10 -4.38 -0.63 -3.23
CA LEU A 10 -3.95 -1.78 -4.03
C LEU A 10 -5.05 -2.43 -4.87
N ALA A 11 -6.24 -1.84 -4.95
CA ALA A 11 -7.29 -2.22 -5.90
C ALA A 11 -6.99 -1.77 -7.37
N VAL A 12 -5.89 -1.06 -7.59
CA VAL A 12 -5.41 -0.69 -8.94
C VAL A 12 -4.90 -1.92 -9.70
N PRO A 13 -4.92 -1.90 -11.05
CA PRO A 13 -4.36 -2.97 -11.86
C PRO A 13 -2.90 -3.29 -11.49
N GLY A 14 -2.60 -4.56 -11.17
CA GLY A 14 -1.28 -5.01 -10.71
C GLY A 14 -1.08 -4.93 -9.18
N GLY A 15 -2.01 -4.34 -8.45
CA GLY A 15 -1.98 -4.22 -6.99
C GLY A 15 -2.21 -5.53 -6.24
N ASP A 16 -2.93 -6.50 -6.82
CA ASP A 16 -3.22 -7.79 -6.16
C ASP A 16 -1.96 -8.56 -5.75
N ALA A 17 -0.96 -8.61 -6.64
CA ALA A 17 0.31 -9.28 -6.36
C ALA A 17 1.09 -8.61 -5.22
N ILE A 18 1.03 -7.28 -5.15
CA ILE A 18 1.63 -6.49 -4.07
C ILE A 18 0.85 -6.75 -2.78
N LYS A 19 -0.50 -6.72 -2.83
CA LYS A 19 -1.38 -6.96 -1.70
C LYS A 19 -1.10 -8.31 -1.05
N SER A 20 -0.94 -9.37 -1.85
CA SER A 20 -0.52 -10.68 -1.35
C SER A 20 0.89 -10.64 -0.72
N ALA A 21 1.85 -9.95 -1.33
CA ALA A 21 3.21 -9.84 -0.79
C ALA A 21 3.29 -9.03 0.52
N VAL A 22 2.41 -8.04 0.71
CA VAL A 22 2.35 -7.22 1.93
C VAL A 22 1.36 -7.76 2.97
N GLY A 23 0.96 -9.03 2.87
CA GLY A 23 0.11 -9.66 3.90
C GLY A 23 -1.33 -9.13 3.94
N GLY A 24 -1.85 -8.64 2.83
CA GLY A 24 -3.26 -8.25 2.67
C GLY A 24 -3.59 -6.78 2.97
N LEU A 25 -2.58 -5.92 3.17
CA LEU A 25 -2.82 -4.49 3.36
C LEU A 25 -3.56 -3.88 2.16
N GLU A 26 -4.46 -2.93 2.43
CA GLU A 26 -5.25 -2.28 1.38
C GLU A 26 -4.55 -1.09 0.73
N PHE A 27 -3.57 -0.52 1.43
CA PHE A 27 -2.81 0.64 0.98
C PHE A 27 -1.33 0.39 1.15
N PHE A 28 -0.55 0.68 0.11
CA PHE A 28 0.91 0.55 0.14
C PHE A 28 1.57 1.50 -0.85
N SER A 29 2.84 1.82 -0.60
CA SER A 29 3.64 2.66 -1.50
C SER A 29 4.41 1.80 -2.49
N VAL A 30 4.13 2.00 -3.78
CA VAL A 30 4.82 1.30 -4.88
C VAL A 30 5.00 2.24 -6.07
N PRO A 31 5.90 1.92 -7.01
CA PRO A 31 5.95 2.60 -8.30
C PRO A 31 4.63 2.37 -9.05
N VAL A 32 3.93 3.46 -9.33
CA VAL A 32 2.66 3.45 -10.06
C VAL A 32 2.83 4.25 -11.34
N GLU A 33 2.37 3.67 -12.45
CA GLU A 33 2.17 4.40 -13.70
C GLU A 33 0.93 5.28 -13.56
N LEU A 34 1.19 6.58 -13.51
CA LEU A 34 0.17 7.62 -13.52
C LEU A 34 -0.13 8.02 -14.96
N GLY A 35 -1.42 8.13 -15.25
CA GLY A 35 -1.97 8.60 -16.50
C GLY A 35 -3.14 9.56 -16.28
N PRO A 36 -3.85 9.96 -17.34
CA PRO A 36 -4.92 10.96 -17.26
C PRO A 36 -6.10 10.55 -16.37
N ASN A 37 -6.25 9.26 -16.06
CA ASN A 37 -7.28 8.73 -15.15
C ASN A 37 -6.76 8.50 -13.71
N GLY A 38 -5.55 8.96 -13.38
CA GLY A 38 -4.91 8.73 -12.08
C GLY A 38 -3.97 7.51 -12.10
N ALA A 39 -4.09 6.64 -11.09
CA ALA A 39 -3.28 5.43 -10.98
C ALA A 39 -3.73 4.37 -11.99
N GLU A 40 -2.97 4.17 -13.06
CA GLU A 40 -3.33 3.23 -14.14
C GLU A 40 -2.79 1.82 -13.88
N LYS A 41 -1.56 1.71 -13.34
CA LYS A 41 -0.93 0.40 -13.10
C LYS A 41 0.10 0.46 -11.97
N ALA A 42 -0.02 -0.46 -11.01
CA ALA A 42 1.01 -0.68 -10.02
C ALA A 42 2.05 -1.68 -10.53
N GLN A 43 3.33 -1.35 -10.34
CA GLN A 43 4.44 -2.26 -10.60
C GLN A 43 4.82 -2.96 -9.29
N ASN A 44 5.12 -4.25 -9.36
CA ASN A 44 5.45 -5.05 -8.18
C ASN A 44 6.98 -5.17 -7.99
N PRO A 45 7.64 -4.28 -7.23
CA PRO A 45 9.06 -4.41 -6.91
C PRO A 45 9.32 -5.52 -5.89
N LEU A 46 8.29 -6.00 -5.17
CA LEU A 46 8.44 -6.90 -4.03
C LEU A 46 8.80 -8.34 -4.44
N ALA A 47 8.68 -8.68 -5.73
CA ALA A 47 9.03 -10.00 -6.26
C ALA A 47 10.55 -10.27 -6.27
N SER A 48 11.38 -9.22 -6.26
CA SER A 48 12.84 -9.33 -6.40
C SER A 48 13.61 -8.90 -5.15
N LEU A 49 12.96 -8.85 -3.99
CA LEU A 49 13.59 -8.42 -2.74
C LEU A 49 14.62 -9.43 -2.23
N ASP A 50 15.71 -8.90 -1.69
CA ASP A 50 16.67 -9.68 -0.92
C ASP A 50 16.17 -10.01 0.49
N ASP A 51 16.91 -10.84 1.23
CA ASP A 51 16.48 -11.30 2.55
C ASP A 51 16.50 -10.21 3.63
N ASN A 52 17.28 -9.14 3.45
CA ASN A 52 17.26 -7.99 4.36
C ASN A 52 16.07 -7.09 4.07
N GLU A 53 15.79 -6.83 2.79
CA GLU A 53 14.63 -6.07 2.35
C GLU A 53 13.32 -6.74 2.76
N LYS A 54 13.22 -8.07 2.70
CA LYS A 54 12.06 -8.82 3.22
C LYS A 54 11.84 -8.60 4.71
N LYS A 55 12.91 -8.52 5.52
CA LYS A 55 12.79 -8.22 6.96
C LYS A 55 12.28 -6.81 7.21
N LEU A 56 12.80 -5.84 6.46
CA LEU A 56 12.34 -4.44 6.52
C LEU A 56 10.88 -4.32 6.09
N LEU A 57 10.49 -5.05 5.03
CA LEU A 57 9.12 -5.12 4.56
C LEU A 57 8.20 -5.69 5.64
N ALA A 58 8.57 -6.80 6.27
CA ALA A 58 7.77 -7.41 7.34
C ALA A 58 7.53 -6.44 8.51
N ALA A 59 8.58 -5.76 8.97
CA ALA A 59 8.47 -4.76 10.04
C ALA A 59 7.60 -3.56 9.61
N ALA A 60 7.76 -3.09 8.37
CA ALA A 60 6.95 -2.00 7.82
C ALA A 60 5.47 -2.39 7.71
N VAL A 61 5.17 -3.61 7.22
CA VAL A 61 3.81 -4.14 7.07
C VAL A 61 3.11 -4.25 8.43
N GLU A 62 3.80 -4.74 9.45
CA GLU A 62 3.26 -4.84 10.81
C GLU A 62 2.87 -3.45 11.35
N GLY A 63 3.75 -2.45 11.20
CA GLY A 63 3.45 -1.08 11.61
C GLY A 63 2.34 -0.42 10.79
N LEU A 64 2.35 -0.61 9.47
CA LEU A 64 1.34 -0.05 8.57
C LEU A 64 -0.05 -0.58 8.87
N LYS A 65 -0.17 -1.87 9.18
CA LYS A 65 -1.45 -2.51 9.51
C LYS A 65 -2.16 -1.77 10.63
N GLY A 66 -1.45 -1.52 11.74
CA GLY A 66 -2.02 -0.78 12.88
C GLY A 66 -2.38 0.66 12.53
N ASN A 67 -1.62 1.32 11.65
CA ASN A 67 -1.93 2.68 11.20
C ASN A 67 -3.17 2.74 10.31
N ILE A 68 -3.32 1.79 9.39
CA ILE A 68 -4.49 1.68 8.51
C ILE A 68 -5.74 1.38 9.33
N GLU A 69 -5.68 0.39 10.24
CA GLU A 69 -6.80 0.05 11.13
C GLU A 69 -7.25 1.24 11.99
N LYS A 70 -6.30 2.00 12.56
CA LYS A 70 -6.60 3.23 13.30
C LYS A 70 -7.27 4.29 12.42
N GLY A 71 -6.76 4.52 11.20
CA GLY A 71 -7.35 5.47 10.26
C GLY A 71 -8.78 5.09 9.85
N VAL A 72 -9.00 3.81 9.53
CA VAL A 72 -10.33 3.28 9.19
C VAL A 72 -11.29 3.38 10.37
N THR A 73 -10.82 3.07 11.58
CA THR A 73 -11.61 3.18 12.82
C THR A 73 -11.99 4.64 13.08
N PHE A 74 -11.05 5.57 12.90
CA PHE A 74 -11.31 7.00 13.06
C PHE A 74 -12.35 7.53 12.07
N ALA A 75 -12.30 7.08 10.81
CA ALA A 75 -13.27 7.48 9.79
C ALA A 75 -14.68 6.94 10.07
N HIS A 76 -14.80 5.70 10.54
CA HIS A 76 -16.11 5.07 10.82
C HIS A 76 -16.68 5.41 12.19
N ASN A 77 -15.83 5.72 13.16
CA ASN A 77 -16.23 6.08 14.52
C ASN A 77 -15.49 7.36 14.96
N PRO A 78 -15.83 8.51 14.33
CA PRO A 78 -15.16 9.76 14.66
C PRO A 78 -15.39 10.10 16.12
N PRO A 79 -14.36 10.58 16.86
CA PRO A 79 -14.53 10.95 18.24
C PRO A 79 -15.62 12.00 18.35
N GLN A 80 -16.64 11.73 19.17
CA GLN A 80 -17.73 12.67 19.41
C GLN A 80 -17.13 13.93 20.03
N LYS A 81 -17.43 15.10 19.46
CA LYS A 81 -17.08 16.38 20.08
C LYS A 81 -17.71 16.43 21.46
N LEU A 82 -16.87 16.57 22.49
CA LEU A 82 -17.26 16.96 23.85
C LEU A 82 -18.00 18.30 23.82
#